data_AF-A0AA96MWN6-F1
#
_entry.id   AF-A0AA96MWN6-F1
#
_cell.length_a   1.000
_cell.length_b   1.000
_cell.length_c   1.000
_cell.angle_alpha   90.00
_cell.angle_beta   90.00
_cell.angle_gamma   90.00
#
_symmetry.space_group_name_H-M   'P 1'
#
loop_
_entity.id
_entity.type
_entity.pdbx_description
1 polymer ?
#
loop_
_entity_poly.entity_id
_entity_poly.type
_entity_poly.pdbx_seq_one_letter_code
_entity_poly.pdbx_strand_id
1 'polypeptide(L)'
;MYEANTFNETEFNEALNKFKPSGWTPLASSIKAGYEDLKAKAGEDTENILFIVSDGIETCDGNPIEEAKKLAESDLKVKVYIIGFNVDDAGQKQLKDTAAASNGEYYTVNSKVELENTFKKLMEEAVNTIAKNNQKAVNGINVNFRTADLREQLRGIESSFMKVVSLENDVIREALSKLEAEGKIESADVDEIQDKLKARYDALDVYAESLVDQGMEKINNKREELFSIINGS
;
A
#
# COMPACT_ATOMS: atom_id res chain seq x y z
N MET A 1 -15.59 9.24 -20.02
CA MET A 1 -14.63 10.06 -19.24
C MET A 1 -13.64 10.78 -20.17
N TYR A 2 -13.41 12.09 -19.98
CA TYR A 2 -12.49 12.89 -20.80
C TYR A 2 -11.04 12.72 -20.35
N GLU A 3 -10.08 12.78 -21.29
CA GLU A 3 -8.65 12.79 -20.97
C GLU A 3 -8.28 14.09 -20.24
N ALA A 4 -7.35 14.00 -19.28
CA ALA A 4 -6.87 15.15 -18.55
C ALA A 4 -6.17 16.12 -19.51
N ASN A 5 -6.64 17.37 -19.56
CA ASN A 5 -6.08 18.42 -20.40
C ASN A 5 -6.03 19.75 -19.65
N THR A 6 -5.30 20.74 -20.15
CA THR A 6 -5.33 22.08 -19.59
C THR A 6 -6.70 22.70 -19.76
N PHE A 7 -7.21 23.36 -18.70
CA PHE A 7 -8.50 24.02 -18.74
C PHE A 7 -8.57 25.05 -19.88
N ASN A 8 -9.54 24.89 -20.77
CA ASN A 8 -9.87 25.85 -21.82
C ASN A 8 -11.25 26.45 -21.52
N GLU A 9 -11.27 27.69 -21.06
CA GLU A 9 -12.50 28.38 -20.65
C GLU A 9 -13.52 28.50 -21.79
N THR A 10 -13.06 28.76 -23.02
CA THR A 10 -13.95 28.91 -24.19
C THR A 10 -14.63 27.59 -24.53
N GLU A 11 -13.86 26.51 -24.69
CA GLU A 11 -14.42 25.19 -25.01
C GLU A 11 -15.34 24.67 -23.90
N PHE A 12 -14.99 24.92 -22.65
CA PHE A 12 -15.81 24.54 -21.50
C PHE A 12 -17.16 25.29 -21.49
N ASN A 13 -17.13 26.60 -21.69
CA ASN A 13 -18.35 27.40 -21.77
C ASN A 13 -19.21 27.02 -22.99
N GLU A 14 -18.61 26.75 -24.14
CA GLU A 14 -19.32 26.25 -25.32
C GLU A 14 -19.98 24.90 -25.08
N ALA A 15 -19.34 24.00 -24.34
CA ALA A 15 -19.94 22.72 -23.96
C ALA A 15 -21.11 22.92 -22.97
N LEU A 16 -20.93 23.76 -21.95
CA LEU A 16 -21.98 24.06 -20.96
C LEU A 16 -23.22 24.70 -21.60
N ASN A 17 -23.03 25.63 -22.54
CA ASN A 17 -24.12 26.33 -23.21
C ASN A 17 -25.02 25.42 -24.07
N LYS A 18 -24.62 24.17 -24.32
CA LYS A 18 -25.45 23.17 -25.00
C LYS A 18 -26.54 22.59 -24.08
N PHE A 19 -26.37 22.69 -22.77
CA PHE A 19 -27.32 22.17 -21.79
C PHE A 19 -28.31 23.25 -21.37
N LYS A 20 -29.57 22.86 -21.18
CA LYS A 20 -30.60 23.70 -20.58
C LYS A 20 -31.20 22.98 -19.38
N PRO A 21 -31.32 23.62 -18.21
CA PRO A 21 -31.95 23.01 -17.06
C PRO A 21 -33.42 22.73 -17.39
N SER A 22 -33.80 21.45 -17.36
CA SER A 22 -35.16 20.99 -17.67
C SER A 22 -36.06 20.91 -16.43
N GLY A 23 -35.49 21.08 -15.23
CA GLY A 23 -36.19 20.97 -13.93
C GLY A 23 -36.28 19.55 -13.39
N TRP A 24 -35.69 18.57 -14.06
CA TRP A 24 -35.64 17.16 -13.64
C TRP A 24 -34.25 16.79 -13.11
N THR A 25 -34.22 15.89 -12.13
CA THR A 25 -33.01 15.47 -11.41
C THR A 25 -32.92 13.94 -11.44
N PRO A 26 -32.44 13.34 -12.55
CA PRO A 26 -32.31 11.88 -12.71
C PRO A 26 -31.09 11.34 -11.95
N LEU A 27 -31.08 11.46 -10.63
CA LEU A 27 -29.94 11.16 -9.75
C LEU A 27 -29.47 9.70 -9.86
N ALA A 28 -30.37 8.72 -9.86
CA ALA A 28 -30.08 7.29 -10.00
C ALA A 28 -29.40 6.99 -11.36
N SER A 29 -29.87 7.62 -12.44
CA SER A 29 -29.26 7.47 -13.75
C SER A 29 -27.85 8.07 -13.80
N SER A 30 -27.63 9.21 -13.14
CA SER A 30 -26.31 9.84 -13.03
C SER A 30 -25.33 8.99 -12.23
N ILE A 31 -25.78 8.38 -11.12
CA ILE A 31 -24.98 7.44 -10.32
C ILE A 31 -24.51 6.27 -11.19
N LYS A 32 -25.45 5.66 -11.92
CA LYS A 32 -25.16 4.55 -12.83
C LYS A 32 -24.20 4.95 -13.95
N ALA A 33 -24.41 6.10 -14.58
CA ALA A 33 -23.53 6.59 -15.64
C ALA A 33 -22.11 6.84 -15.13
N GLY A 34 -21.97 7.45 -13.95
CA GLY A 34 -20.67 7.67 -13.30
C GLY A 34 -19.93 6.36 -13.01
N TYR A 35 -20.64 5.30 -12.61
CA TYR A 35 -20.05 3.97 -12.45
C TYR A 35 -19.51 3.40 -13.77
N GLU A 36 -20.26 3.48 -14.86
CA GLU A 36 -19.79 3.00 -16.17
C GLU A 36 -18.54 3.77 -16.65
N ASP A 37 -18.50 5.08 -16.40
CA ASP A 37 -17.31 5.91 -16.67
C ASP A 37 -16.09 5.47 -15.85
N LEU A 38 -16.27 5.22 -14.55
CA LEU A 38 -15.20 4.73 -13.66
C LEU A 38 -14.73 3.34 -14.08
N LYS A 39 -15.65 2.44 -14.40
CA LYS A 39 -15.37 1.07 -14.84
C LYS A 39 -14.51 1.01 -16.09
N ALA A 40 -14.67 1.96 -17.02
CA ALA A 40 -13.84 2.04 -18.22
C ALA A 40 -12.38 2.42 -17.95
N LYS A 41 -12.06 2.94 -16.76
CA LYS A 41 -10.73 3.47 -16.40
C LYS A 41 -10.11 2.85 -15.14
N ALA A 42 -10.88 2.13 -14.35
CA ALA A 42 -10.41 1.53 -13.10
C ALA A 42 -9.32 0.48 -13.36
N GLY A 43 -8.21 0.59 -12.62
CA GLY A 43 -7.16 -0.42 -12.56
C GLY A 43 -7.27 -1.29 -11.30
N GLU A 44 -6.45 -2.34 -11.24
CA GLU A 44 -6.24 -3.07 -9.98
C GLU A 44 -5.73 -2.09 -8.90
N ASP A 45 -6.23 -2.23 -7.68
CA ASP A 45 -5.88 -1.39 -6.51
C ASP A 45 -6.16 0.13 -6.66
N THR A 46 -7.15 0.51 -7.46
CA THR A 46 -7.61 1.91 -7.58
C THR A 46 -8.76 2.22 -6.61
N GLU A 47 -8.66 3.30 -5.83
CA GLU A 47 -9.79 3.84 -5.07
C GLU A 47 -10.68 4.68 -5.98
N ASN A 48 -11.97 4.34 -6.06
CA ASN A 48 -12.94 5.00 -6.92
C ASN A 48 -13.90 5.86 -6.10
N ILE A 49 -13.96 7.15 -6.42
CA ILE A 49 -14.81 8.11 -5.73
C ILE A 49 -15.67 8.84 -6.77
N LEU A 50 -16.99 8.87 -6.52
CA LEU A 50 -17.95 9.64 -7.31
C LEU A 50 -18.46 10.82 -6.48
N PHE A 51 -18.13 12.04 -6.91
CA PHE A 51 -18.69 13.26 -6.33
C PHE A 51 -19.93 13.68 -7.11
N ILE A 52 -21.03 13.95 -6.40
CA ILE A 52 -22.29 14.42 -6.97
C ILE A 52 -22.63 15.76 -6.33
N VAL A 53 -22.93 16.76 -7.16
CA VAL A 53 -23.53 18.01 -6.70
C VAL A 53 -24.99 18.00 -7.14
N SER A 54 -25.92 18.21 -6.22
CA SER A 54 -27.34 18.18 -6.52
C SER A 54 -28.10 19.26 -5.76
N ASP A 55 -29.02 19.93 -6.44
CA ASP A 55 -29.90 20.97 -5.89
C ASP A 55 -31.32 20.45 -5.58
N GLY A 56 -31.55 19.14 -5.68
CA GLY A 56 -32.86 18.55 -5.43
C GLY A 56 -32.85 17.02 -5.29
N ILE A 57 -34.03 16.46 -5.06
CA ILE A 57 -34.24 15.01 -4.99
C ILE A 57 -34.38 14.37 -6.37
N GLU A 58 -34.25 13.05 -6.42
CA GLU A 58 -34.66 12.25 -7.57
C GLU A 58 -36.10 12.56 -8.01
N THR A 59 -36.30 12.85 -9.30
CA THR A 59 -37.62 13.17 -9.89
C THR A 59 -37.96 12.34 -11.13
N CYS A 60 -37.14 11.38 -11.52
CA CYS A 60 -37.31 10.56 -12.72
C CYS A 60 -37.56 9.07 -12.41
N ASP A 61 -38.31 8.79 -11.32
CA ASP A 61 -38.72 7.45 -10.87
C ASP A 61 -37.57 6.47 -10.56
N GLY A 62 -36.35 6.99 -10.37
CA GLY A 62 -35.18 6.20 -9.97
C GLY A 62 -35.11 5.90 -8.47
N ASN A 63 -34.18 5.01 -8.08
CA ASN A 63 -33.83 4.75 -6.68
C ASN A 63 -32.34 5.04 -6.43
N PRO A 64 -31.96 6.27 -6.05
CA PRO A 64 -30.56 6.64 -5.92
C PRO A 64 -29.85 5.88 -4.79
N ILE A 65 -30.56 5.54 -3.71
CA ILE A 65 -30.02 4.79 -2.57
C ILE A 65 -29.63 3.37 -2.99
N GLU A 66 -30.49 2.70 -3.76
CA GLU A 66 -30.20 1.36 -4.27
C GLU A 66 -29.05 1.35 -5.26
N GLU A 67 -28.98 2.33 -6.17
CA GLU A 67 -27.85 2.46 -7.10
C GLU A 67 -26.54 2.74 -6.34
N ALA A 68 -26.54 3.65 -5.36
CA ALA A 68 -25.36 3.93 -4.53
C ALA A 68 -24.90 2.69 -3.74
N LYS A 69 -25.84 1.87 -3.26
CA LYS A 69 -25.52 0.59 -2.61
C LYS A 69 -24.85 -0.39 -3.57
N LYS A 70 -25.37 -0.53 -4.80
CA LYS A 70 -24.76 -1.38 -5.84
C LYS A 70 -23.32 -0.95 -6.15
N LEU A 71 -23.05 0.36 -6.14
CA LEU A 71 -21.72 0.90 -6.37
C LEU A 71 -20.72 0.49 -5.28
N ALA A 72 -21.11 0.52 -4.00
CA ALA A 72 -20.24 0.07 -2.92
C ALA A 72 -20.02 -1.44 -2.88
N GLU A 73 -21.02 -2.23 -3.29
CA GLU A 73 -20.94 -3.69 -3.37
C GLU A 73 -20.27 -4.19 -4.66
N SER A 74 -20.02 -3.28 -5.62
CA SER A 74 -19.36 -3.62 -6.88
C SER A 74 -17.87 -3.94 -6.70
N ASP A 75 -17.27 -4.58 -7.71
CA ASP A 75 -15.83 -4.85 -7.76
C ASP A 75 -14.97 -3.59 -7.59
N LEU A 76 -15.49 -2.43 -7.99
CA LEU A 76 -14.81 -1.13 -7.91
C LEU A 76 -14.94 -0.46 -6.53
N LYS A 77 -15.85 -0.96 -5.68
CA LYS A 77 -16.15 -0.44 -4.33
C LYS A 77 -16.27 1.09 -4.31
N VAL A 78 -17.07 1.63 -5.21
CA VAL A 78 -17.16 3.08 -5.44
C VAL A 78 -17.84 3.75 -4.25
N LYS A 79 -17.20 4.78 -3.69
CA LYS A 79 -17.78 5.66 -2.66
C LYS A 79 -18.45 6.85 -3.33
N VAL A 80 -19.68 7.17 -2.92
CA VAL A 80 -20.46 8.30 -3.46
C VAL A 80 -20.52 9.41 -2.41
N TYR A 81 -19.89 10.54 -2.72
CA TYR A 81 -19.93 11.75 -1.92
C TYR A 81 -20.92 12.73 -2.55
N ILE A 82 -21.81 13.31 -1.75
CA ILE A 82 -22.88 14.17 -2.26
C ILE A 82 -22.81 15.55 -1.61
N ILE A 83 -22.86 16.59 -2.43
CA ILE A 83 -22.99 17.98 -2.01
C ILE A 83 -24.40 18.47 -2.39
N GLY A 84 -25.26 18.62 -1.39
CA GLY A 84 -26.60 19.19 -1.54
C GLY A 84 -26.53 20.72 -1.58
N PHE A 85 -26.89 21.33 -2.70
CA PHE A 85 -26.91 22.77 -2.90
C PHE A 85 -28.32 23.35 -2.71
N ASN A 86 -28.55 24.06 -1.61
CA ASN A 86 -29.82 24.72 -1.31
C ASN A 86 -31.04 23.77 -1.35
N VAL A 87 -30.89 22.59 -0.74
CA VAL A 87 -31.90 21.51 -0.71
C VAL A 87 -32.73 21.60 0.58
N ASP A 88 -34.04 21.36 0.47
CA ASP A 88 -34.97 21.32 1.60
C ASP A 88 -34.74 20.10 2.52
N ASP A 89 -35.27 20.14 3.74
CA ASP A 89 -35.01 19.10 4.76
C ASP A 89 -35.38 17.67 4.28
N ALA A 90 -36.47 17.56 3.52
CA ALA A 90 -36.91 16.28 2.96
C ALA A 90 -35.90 15.76 1.91
N GLY A 91 -35.37 16.64 1.06
CA GLY A 91 -34.38 16.26 0.07
C GLY A 91 -33.00 15.97 0.64
N GLN A 92 -32.59 16.69 1.69
CA GLN A 92 -31.33 16.39 2.39
C GLN A 92 -31.32 14.95 2.91
N LYS A 93 -32.47 14.44 3.38
CA LYS A 93 -32.58 13.05 3.85
C LYS A 93 -32.27 12.06 2.72
N GLN A 94 -32.89 12.20 1.55
CA GLN A 94 -32.65 11.28 0.43
C GLN A 94 -31.18 11.32 -0.02
N LEU A 95 -30.60 12.51 -0.14
CA LEU A 95 -29.20 12.66 -0.54
C LEU A 95 -28.24 12.06 0.51
N LYS A 96 -28.52 12.28 1.80
CA LYS A 96 -27.73 11.69 2.89
C LYS A 96 -27.81 10.17 2.91
N ASP A 97 -29.01 9.62 2.78
CA ASP A 97 -29.22 8.16 2.74
C ASP A 97 -28.53 7.55 1.51
N THR A 98 -28.51 8.27 0.38
CA THR A 98 -27.81 7.86 -0.84
C THR A 98 -26.30 7.81 -0.64
N ALA A 99 -25.69 8.87 -0.11
CA ALA A 99 -24.25 8.88 0.17
C ALA A 99 -23.86 7.76 1.17
N ALA A 100 -24.63 7.63 2.25
CA ALA A 100 -24.38 6.61 3.28
C ALA A 100 -24.48 5.17 2.74
N ALA A 101 -25.40 4.90 1.81
CA ALA A 101 -25.53 3.58 1.19
C ALA A 101 -24.27 3.13 0.42
N SER A 102 -23.41 4.07 0.04
CA SER A 102 -22.13 3.79 -0.62
C SER A 102 -20.91 3.87 0.30
N ASN A 103 -21.11 4.02 1.62
CA ASN A 103 -20.07 4.38 2.59
C ASN A 103 -19.36 5.72 2.26
N GLY A 104 -20.05 6.65 1.60
CA GLY A 104 -19.57 8.00 1.36
C GLY A 104 -20.18 9.03 2.33
N GLU A 105 -19.94 10.31 2.07
CA GLU A 105 -20.38 11.41 2.94
C GLU A 105 -21.29 12.42 2.22
N TYR A 106 -22.15 13.07 3.01
CA TYR A 106 -23.04 14.12 2.55
C TYR A 106 -22.64 15.47 3.14
N TYR A 107 -22.59 16.49 2.29
CA TYR A 107 -22.34 17.88 2.65
C TYR A 107 -23.52 18.73 2.21
N THR A 108 -23.93 19.67 3.07
CA THR A 108 -24.95 20.66 2.74
C THR A 108 -24.30 22.01 2.53
N VAL A 109 -24.70 22.72 1.48
CA VAL A 109 -24.23 24.07 1.18
C VAL A 109 -25.41 24.94 0.73
N ASN A 110 -25.47 26.18 1.19
CA ASN A 110 -26.58 27.09 0.92
C ASN A 110 -26.17 28.31 0.07
N SER A 111 -24.90 28.38 -0.31
CA SER A 111 -24.37 29.49 -1.10
C SER A 111 -23.26 29.04 -2.04
N LYS A 112 -23.00 29.84 -3.08
CA LYS A 112 -21.86 29.62 -3.98
C LYS A 112 -20.53 29.57 -3.21
N VAL A 113 -20.36 30.44 -2.21
CA VAL A 113 -19.14 30.50 -1.39
C VAL A 113 -18.96 29.21 -0.57
N GLU A 114 -20.04 28.69 0.02
CA GLU A 114 -19.99 27.41 0.74
C GLU A 114 -19.69 26.23 -0.19
N LEU A 115 -20.27 26.22 -1.39
CA LEU A 115 -19.98 25.21 -2.41
C LEU A 115 -18.49 25.24 -2.80
N GLU A 116 -17.94 26.42 -3.12
CA GLU A 116 -16.53 26.60 -3.47
C GLU A 116 -15.61 26.14 -2.33
N ASN A 117 -15.90 26.52 -1.09
CA ASN A 117 -15.11 26.11 0.08
C ASN A 117 -15.17 24.60 0.32
N THR A 118 -16.36 24.00 0.21
CA THR A 118 -16.55 22.56 0.40
C THR A 118 -15.82 21.78 -0.69
N PHE A 119 -15.95 22.20 -1.95
CA PHE A 119 -15.26 21.56 -3.07
C PHE A 119 -13.74 21.66 -2.92
N LYS A 120 -13.22 22.84 -2.56
CA LYS A 120 -11.79 23.04 -2.30
C LYS A 120 -11.28 22.11 -1.19
N LYS A 121 -12.01 22.02 -0.07
CA LYS A 121 -11.66 21.12 1.03
C LYS A 121 -11.60 19.66 0.56
N LEU A 122 -12.61 19.19 -0.16
CA LEU A 122 -12.66 17.81 -0.66
C LEU A 122 -11.52 17.50 -1.64
N MET A 123 -11.19 18.45 -2.51
CA MET A 123 -10.05 18.32 -3.41
C MET A 123 -8.71 18.29 -2.65
N GLU A 124 -8.53 19.13 -1.63
CA GLU A 124 -7.35 19.09 -0.77
C GLU A 124 -7.22 17.76 -0.03
N GLU A 125 -8.33 17.23 0.50
CA GLU A 125 -8.37 15.90 1.14
C GLU A 125 -8.03 14.77 0.17
N ALA A 126 -8.55 14.82 -1.06
CA ALA A 126 -8.23 13.85 -2.11
C ALA A 126 -6.74 13.89 -2.48
N VAL A 127 -6.18 15.08 -2.71
CA VAL A 127 -4.74 15.26 -3.02
C VAL A 127 -3.87 14.78 -1.86
N ASN A 128 -4.23 15.13 -0.62
CA ASN A 128 -3.52 14.67 0.57
C ASN A 128 -3.56 13.15 0.72
N THR A 129 -4.70 12.52 0.37
CA THR A 129 -4.83 11.06 0.39
C THR A 129 -3.92 10.41 -0.65
N ILE A 130 -3.88 10.94 -1.88
CA ILE A 130 -2.93 10.49 -2.92
C ILE A 130 -1.49 10.62 -2.43
N ALA A 131 -1.13 11.77 -1.84
CA ALA A 131 0.21 12.01 -1.31
C ALA A 131 0.59 11.01 -0.20
N LYS A 132 -0.34 10.74 0.73
CA LYS A 132 -0.15 9.72 1.78
C LYS A 132 0.00 8.31 1.19
N ASN A 133 -0.82 7.93 0.23
CA ASN A 133 -0.75 6.62 -0.43
C ASN A 133 0.59 6.44 -1.17
N ASN A 134 1.05 7.47 -1.88
CA ASN A 134 2.37 7.47 -2.51
C ASN A 134 3.49 7.35 -1.46
N GLN A 135 3.38 8.07 -0.34
CA GLN A 135 4.35 7.97 0.75
C GLN A 135 4.38 6.55 1.37
N LYS A 136 3.22 5.92 1.58
CA LYS A 136 3.13 4.53 2.03
C LYS A 136 3.84 3.57 1.07
N ALA A 137 3.61 3.72 -0.24
CA ALA A 137 4.27 2.92 -1.26
C ALA A 137 5.80 3.09 -1.21
N VAL A 138 6.29 4.34 -1.13
CA VAL A 138 7.72 4.64 -0.99
C VAL A 138 8.30 4.03 0.29
N ASN A 139 7.60 4.14 1.41
CA ASN A 139 8.03 3.53 2.68
C ASN A 139 8.10 2.00 2.57
N GLY A 140 7.11 1.36 1.93
CA GLY A 140 7.12 -0.08 1.69
C GLY A 140 8.32 -0.53 0.84
N ILE A 141 8.64 0.23 -0.21
CA ILE A 141 9.83 0.02 -1.04
C ILE A 141 11.12 0.12 -0.19
N ASN A 142 11.25 1.17 0.63
CA ASN A 142 12.41 1.37 1.50
C ASN A 142 12.57 0.22 2.51
N VAL A 143 11.48 -0.24 3.12
CA VAL A 143 11.50 -1.39 4.04
C VAL A 143 11.99 -2.64 3.33
N ASN A 144 11.52 -2.91 2.11
CA ASN A 144 11.96 -4.08 1.34
C ASN A 144 13.45 -4.01 0.98
N PHE A 145 13.95 -2.85 0.53
CA PHE A 145 15.38 -2.68 0.24
C PHE A 145 16.24 -2.86 1.49
N ARG A 146 15.84 -2.26 2.61
CA ARG A 146 16.56 -2.42 3.88
C ARG A 146 16.53 -3.86 4.39
N THR A 147 15.42 -4.57 4.19
CA THR A 147 15.32 -5.99 4.49
C THR A 147 16.33 -6.78 3.68
N ALA A 148 16.42 -6.56 2.36
CA ALA A 148 17.38 -7.26 1.50
C ALA A 148 18.84 -6.99 1.92
N ASP A 149 19.19 -5.73 2.17
CA ASP A 149 20.52 -5.31 2.63
C ASP A 149 20.91 -5.96 3.96
N LEU A 150 20.01 -6.00 4.94
CA LEU A 150 20.28 -6.66 6.23
C LEU A 150 20.49 -8.18 6.08
N ARG A 151 19.75 -8.83 5.17
CA ARG A 151 19.94 -10.26 4.89
C ARG A 151 21.28 -10.55 4.22
N GLU A 152 21.71 -9.68 3.30
CA GLU A 152 23.03 -9.77 2.68
C GLU A 152 24.14 -9.59 3.72
N GLN A 153 24.02 -8.60 4.60
CA GLN A 153 24.97 -8.37 5.69
C GLN A 153 25.06 -9.58 6.64
N LEU A 154 23.93 -10.21 7.00
CA LEU A 154 23.93 -11.42 7.84
C LEU A 154 24.73 -12.57 7.19
N ARG A 155 24.48 -12.85 5.91
CA ARG A 155 25.25 -13.87 5.17
C ARG A 155 26.72 -13.50 5.02
N GLY A 156 27.02 -12.21 4.86
CA GLY A 156 28.39 -11.71 4.84
C GLY A 156 29.13 -11.96 6.16
N ILE A 157 28.45 -11.78 7.29
CA ILE A 157 29.00 -12.07 8.62
C ILE A 157 29.27 -13.57 8.79
N GLU A 158 28.31 -14.43 8.43
CA GLU A 158 28.46 -15.89 8.43
C GLU A 158 29.65 -16.34 7.58
N SER A 159 29.73 -15.86 6.34
CA SER A 159 30.85 -16.18 5.44
C SER A 159 32.19 -15.74 6.02
N SER A 160 32.25 -14.55 6.63
CA SER A 160 33.46 -14.04 7.27
C SER A 160 33.86 -14.88 8.47
N PHE A 161 32.88 -15.30 9.27
CA PHE A 161 33.09 -16.18 10.42
C PHE A 161 33.65 -17.54 9.98
N MET A 162 33.00 -18.20 9.01
CA MET A 162 33.43 -19.51 8.51
C MET A 162 34.79 -19.44 7.81
N LYS A 163 35.12 -18.33 7.17
CA LYS A 163 36.47 -18.09 6.63
C LYS A 163 37.53 -18.08 7.73
N VAL A 164 37.29 -17.42 8.86
CA VAL A 164 38.21 -17.42 10.00
C VAL A 164 38.37 -18.83 10.57
N VAL A 165 37.26 -19.56 10.74
CA VAL A 165 37.28 -20.95 11.22
C VAL A 165 38.10 -21.85 10.29
N SER A 166 37.92 -21.73 8.98
CA SER A 166 38.70 -22.49 7.99
C SER A 166 40.19 -22.17 8.08
N LEU A 167 40.56 -20.89 8.13
CA LEU A 167 41.96 -20.47 8.23
C LEU A 167 42.63 -20.98 9.50
N GLU A 168 41.92 -20.94 10.63
CA GLU A 168 42.44 -21.46 11.89
C GLU A 168 42.69 -22.97 11.81
N ASN A 169 41.76 -23.73 11.22
CA ASN A 169 41.93 -25.16 11.01
C ASN A 169 43.13 -25.48 10.12
N ASP A 170 43.35 -24.71 9.05
CA ASP A 170 44.51 -24.89 8.16
C ASP A 170 45.82 -24.65 8.89
N VAL A 171 45.90 -23.58 9.70
CA VAL A 171 47.08 -23.26 10.51
C VAL A 171 47.38 -24.37 11.52
N ILE A 172 46.36 -24.90 12.21
CA ILE A 172 46.56 -25.97 13.19
C ILE A 172 47.02 -27.25 12.48
N ARG A 173 46.42 -27.60 11.34
CA ARG A 173 46.84 -28.77 10.55
C ARG A 173 48.30 -28.66 10.10
N GLU A 174 48.73 -27.49 9.61
CA GLU A 174 50.13 -27.27 9.23
C GLU A 174 51.07 -27.42 10.44
N ALA A 175 50.68 -26.92 11.62
CA ALA A 175 51.45 -27.06 12.84
C ALA A 175 51.58 -28.54 13.26
N LEU A 176 50.49 -29.31 13.20
CA LEU A 176 50.49 -30.75 13.49
C LEU A 176 51.43 -31.52 12.55
N SER A 177 51.36 -31.27 11.25
CA SER A 177 52.24 -31.92 10.26
C SER A 177 53.72 -31.62 10.52
N LYS A 178 54.06 -30.38 10.94
CA LYS A 178 55.45 -30.03 11.30
C LYS A 178 55.90 -30.73 12.59
N LEU A 179 55.07 -30.76 13.62
CA LEU A 179 55.39 -31.42 14.88
C LEU A 179 55.59 -32.93 14.69
N GLU A 180 54.77 -33.56 13.86
CA GLU A 180 54.89 -34.98 13.50
C GLU A 180 56.19 -35.23 12.73
N ALA A 181 56.50 -34.41 11.71
CA ALA A 181 57.74 -34.52 10.93
C ALA A 181 59.01 -34.33 11.79
N GLU A 182 58.94 -33.54 12.86
CA GLU A 182 60.01 -33.34 13.84
C GLU A 182 60.06 -34.44 14.92
N GLY A 183 59.13 -35.41 14.90
CA GLY A 183 59.03 -36.47 15.89
C GLY A 183 58.63 -35.99 17.29
N LYS A 184 57.97 -34.83 17.38
CA LYS A 184 57.53 -34.25 18.66
C LYS A 184 56.18 -34.78 19.14
N ILE A 185 55.40 -35.37 18.24
CA ILE A 185 54.10 -35.99 18.50
C ILE A 185 53.99 -37.28 17.66
N GLU A 186 53.14 -38.21 18.09
CA GLU A 186 52.89 -39.46 17.34
C GLU A 186 51.75 -39.28 16.34
N SER A 187 51.70 -40.09 15.28
CA SER A 187 50.62 -40.04 14.29
C SER A 187 49.22 -40.27 14.91
N ALA A 188 49.13 -41.08 15.96
CA ALA A 188 47.89 -41.29 16.69
C ALA A 188 47.39 -39.99 17.37
N ASP A 189 48.30 -39.16 17.88
CA ASP A 189 47.95 -37.85 18.46
C ASP A 189 47.46 -36.89 17.36
N VAL A 190 48.08 -36.94 16.18
CA VAL A 190 47.66 -36.14 15.01
C VAL A 190 46.24 -36.50 14.61
N ASP A 191 45.93 -37.79 14.45
CA ASP A 191 44.61 -38.28 14.09
C ASP A 191 43.55 -37.84 15.12
N GLU A 192 43.84 -37.99 16.43
CA GLU A 192 42.91 -37.58 17.48
C GLU A 192 42.63 -36.07 17.45
N ILE A 193 43.65 -35.23 17.23
CA ILE A 193 43.46 -33.78 17.15
C ILE A 193 42.71 -33.41 15.86
N GLN A 194 42.97 -34.07 14.74
CA GLN A 194 42.24 -33.84 13.49
C GLN A 194 40.76 -34.16 13.61
N ASP A 195 40.41 -35.25 14.31
CA ASP A 195 39.01 -35.60 14.60
C ASP A 195 38.34 -34.52 15.46
N LYS A 196 39.03 -34.01 16.49
CA LYS A 196 38.52 -32.90 17.30
C LYS A 196 38.36 -31.61 16.48
N LEU A 197 39.28 -31.30 15.57
CA LEU A 197 39.18 -30.14 14.68
C LEU A 197 37.99 -30.27 13.73
N LYS A 198 37.73 -31.46 13.20
CA LYS A 198 36.54 -31.72 12.38
C LYS A 198 35.26 -31.53 13.19
N ALA A 199 35.16 -32.16 14.36
CA ALA A 199 33.99 -32.02 15.22
C ALA A 199 33.74 -30.55 15.61
N ARG A 200 34.81 -29.78 15.88
CA ARG A 200 34.74 -28.35 16.14
C ARG A 200 34.23 -27.57 14.92
N TYR A 201 34.76 -27.84 13.73
CA TYR A 201 34.32 -27.18 12.50
C TYR A 201 32.82 -27.39 12.27
N ASP A 202 32.37 -28.65 12.31
CA ASP A 202 30.97 -29.02 12.10
C ASP A 202 30.06 -28.33 13.15
N ALA A 203 30.51 -28.24 14.42
CA ALA A 203 29.76 -27.53 15.45
C ALA A 203 29.69 -26.00 15.24
N LEU A 204 30.77 -25.39 14.74
CA LEU A 204 30.80 -23.95 14.47
C LEU A 204 29.99 -23.57 13.23
N ASP A 205 29.93 -24.45 12.22
CA ASP A 205 29.09 -24.31 11.03
C ASP A 205 27.61 -24.27 11.42
N VAL A 206 27.14 -25.28 12.17
CA VAL A 206 25.77 -25.32 12.71
C VAL A 206 25.47 -24.11 13.60
N TYR A 207 26.43 -23.67 14.41
CA TYR A 207 26.27 -22.47 15.23
C TYR A 207 26.12 -21.21 14.38
N ALA A 208 26.93 -21.05 13.34
CA ALA A 208 26.86 -19.90 12.43
C ALA A 208 25.52 -19.84 11.69
N GLU A 209 25.07 -20.97 11.13
CA GLU A 209 23.75 -21.10 10.50
C GLU A 209 22.63 -20.71 11.50
N SER A 210 22.70 -21.20 12.74
CA SER A 210 21.69 -20.89 13.77
C SER A 210 21.60 -19.39 14.10
N LEU A 211 22.71 -18.66 14.04
CA LEU A 211 22.73 -17.21 14.26
C LEU A 211 22.14 -16.46 13.06
N VAL A 212 22.40 -16.93 11.84
CA VAL A 212 21.79 -16.38 10.63
C VAL A 212 20.29 -16.56 10.68
N ASP A 213 19.79 -17.75 11.02
CA ASP A 213 18.37 -18.03 11.14
C ASP A 213 17.68 -17.12 12.17
N GLN A 214 18.26 -16.98 13.37
CA GLN A 214 17.76 -16.05 14.38
C GLN A 214 17.77 -14.59 13.89
N GLY A 215 18.79 -14.19 13.13
CA GLY A 215 18.88 -12.87 12.52
C GLY A 215 17.80 -12.65 11.45
N MET A 216 17.58 -13.65 10.59
CA MET A 216 16.57 -13.65 9.54
C MET A 216 15.16 -13.55 10.13
N GLU A 217 14.88 -14.27 11.21
CA GLU A 217 13.62 -14.21 11.94
C GLU A 217 13.36 -12.80 12.48
N LYS A 218 14.36 -12.20 13.14
CA LYS A 218 14.25 -10.80 13.65
C LYS A 218 13.98 -9.80 12.53
N ILE A 219 14.66 -9.95 11.39
CA ILE A 219 14.43 -9.10 10.20
C ILE A 219 13.00 -9.27 9.70
N ASN A 220 12.51 -10.49 9.58
CA ASN A 220 11.16 -10.78 9.10
C ASN A 220 10.10 -10.20 10.02
N ASN A 221 10.21 -10.46 11.33
CA ASN A 221 9.29 -9.96 12.33
C ASN A 221 9.24 -8.42 12.31
N LYS A 222 10.41 -7.76 12.21
CA LYS A 222 10.45 -6.30 12.14
C LYS A 222 9.88 -5.76 10.84
N ARG A 223 10.13 -6.44 9.71
CA ARG A 223 9.51 -6.09 8.42
C ARG A 223 7.99 -6.14 8.51
N GLU A 224 7.43 -7.22 9.05
CA GLU A 224 5.98 -7.37 9.22
C GLU A 224 5.38 -6.29 10.13
N GLU A 225 6.03 -5.99 11.26
CA GLU A 225 5.64 -4.88 12.13
C GLU A 225 5.58 -3.56 11.36
N LEU A 226 6.63 -3.23 10.59
CA LEU A 226 6.68 -1.99 9.81
C LEU A 226 5.60 -1.95 8.71
N PHE A 227 5.34 -3.06 8.01
CA PHE A 227 4.27 -3.11 7.01
C PHE A 227 2.87 -2.95 7.65
N SER A 228 2.66 -3.49 8.85
CA SER A 228 1.42 -3.29 9.58
C SER A 228 1.20 -1.81 9.93
N ILE A 229 2.26 -1.11 10.33
CA ILE A 229 2.22 0.33 10.62
C ILE A 229 1.95 1.13 9.35
N ILE A 230 2.63 0.82 8.24
CA ILE A 230 2.46 1.52 6.96
C ILE A 230 1.03 1.36 6.43
N ASN A 231 0.43 0.17 6.56
CA ASN A 231 -0.91 -0.11 6.07
C ASN A 231 -2.02 0.37 7.03
N GLY A 232 -1.72 0.47 8.32
CA GLY A 232 -2.66 0.94 9.35
C GLY A 232 -2.66 2.46 9.60
N SER A 233 -1.64 3.19 9.14
CA SER A 233 -1.55 4.66 9.19
C SER A 233 -2.31 5.32 8.04
#